data_AF-A0A7J7JBH8-F1
#
_entry.id   AF-A0A7J7JBH8-F1
#
_cell.length_a   1.000
_cell.length_b   1.000
_cell.length_c   1.000
_cell.angle_alpha   90.00
_cell.angle_beta   90.00
_cell.angle_gamma   90.00
#
_symmetry.space_group_name_H-M   'P 1'
#
loop_
_entity.id
_entity.type
_entity.pdbx_description
1 polymer ?
#
loop_
_entity_poly.entity_id
_entity_poly.type
_entity_poly.pdbx_seq_one_letter_code
_entity_poly.pdbx_strand_id
1 'polypeptide(L)'
;MCFQYWPENHEEEMVFGDISVVLQSTDVWADYAIRTLRVTKGSETRVIKHYNYIGWPDHGVPDDMGPFIIFYQKIKLATQRFKDRPLLVHCSAGVGRTGTYVALDYLLQQAKSESVINPYSFVKGMRLRRPMMIQSVEQYQFLHQAVYEQRATTGFVSTPNDLATKITTFEQNQGSSKDIISQEFWHIEKKVKMAKFDFSFGKDSANKEKNRFSEILPDRKYSPYISGNNGIYINAIFVNTYREKNQWLATQLPLSNTIVDFWQTG
;
A
#
# COMPACT_ATOMS: atom_id res chain seq x y z
N MET A 1 16.09 1.54 -7.92
CA MET A 1 17.07 1.43 -6.81
C MET A 1 17.63 2.81 -6.45
N CYS A 2 17.98 3.03 -5.18
CA CYS A 2 18.55 4.28 -4.63
C CYS A 2 19.68 3.89 -3.67
N PHE A 3 20.73 4.71 -3.57
CA PHE A 3 21.79 4.51 -2.58
C PHE A 3 21.22 4.67 -1.16
N GLN A 4 21.65 3.83 -0.24
CA GLN A 4 21.22 3.91 1.14
C GLN A 4 21.95 5.04 1.87
N TYR A 5 21.20 6.04 2.30
CA TYR A 5 21.73 7.24 2.96
C TYR A 5 21.38 7.31 4.45
N TRP A 6 21.12 6.16 5.08
CA TRP A 6 20.77 6.03 6.50
C TRP A 6 21.38 4.74 7.09
N PRO A 7 21.73 4.71 8.39
CA PRO A 7 22.25 3.52 9.07
C PRO A 7 21.18 2.44 9.25
N GLU A 8 21.58 1.16 9.28
CA GLU A 8 20.65 0.03 9.43
C GLU A 8 20.37 -0.32 10.88
N ASN A 9 21.40 -0.22 11.73
CA ASN A 9 21.32 -0.70 13.10
C ASN A 9 21.03 0.44 14.07
N HIS A 10 20.32 0.11 15.15
CA HIS A 10 20.01 1.05 16.21
C HIS A 10 21.30 1.65 16.78
N GLU A 11 21.31 2.98 16.98
CA GLU A 11 22.47 3.77 17.45
C GLU A 11 23.70 3.77 16.53
N GLU A 12 23.64 3.11 15.37
CA GLU A 12 24.68 3.21 14.35
C GLU A 12 24.69 4.61 13.72
N GLU A 13 25.90 5.12 13.46
CA GLU A 13 26.15 6.42 12.86
C GLU A 13 26.68 6.25 11.42
N MET A 14 26.10 7.02 10.50
CA MET A 14 26.67 7.26 9.17
C MET A 14 27.00 8.73 9.00
N VAL A 15 28.19 9.01 8.47
CA VAL A 15 28.67 10.37 8.22
C VAL A 15 28.72 10.66 6.73
N PHE A 16 28.10 11.77 6.32
CA PHE A 16 28.06 12.27 4.95
C PHE A 16 28.59 13.71 4.92
N GLY A 17 29.88 13.88 4.65
CA GLY A 17 30.53 15.19 4.74
C GLY A 17 30.53 15.72 6.19
N ASP A 18 29.90 16.86 6.42
CA ASP A 18 29.75 17.48 7.75
C ASP A 18 28.43 17.12 8.46
N ILE A 19 27.70 16.14 7.92
CA ILE A 19 26.42 15.66 8.45
C ILE A 19 26.60 14.27 9.07
N SER A 20 26.24 14.13 10.35
CA SER A 20 26.08 12.85 11.03
C SER A 20 24.62 12.44 11.05
N VAL A 21 24.33 11.17 10.76
CA VAL A 21 23.00 10.57 10.80
C VAL A 21 23.04 9.34 11.70
N VAL A 22 22.22 9.33 12.75
CA VAL A 22 22.09 8.22 13.71
C VAL A 22 20.68 7.66 13.68
N LEU A 23 20.54 6.34 13.58
CA LEU A 23 19.24 5.67 13.63
C LEU A 23 18.78 5.52 15.09
N GLN A 24 17.65 6.13 15.44
CA GLN A 24 17.05 6.02 16.76
C GLN A 24 15.97 4.94 16.83
N SER A 25 15.21 4.72 15.76
CA SER A 25 14.22 3.63 15.72
C SER A 25 13.78 3.33 14.29
N THR A 26 13.35 2.09 14.06
CA THR A 26 12.66 1.67 12.83
C THR A 26 11.38 0.95 13.19
N ASP A 27 10.25 1.45 12.70
CA ASP A 27 8.98 0.74 12.72
C ASP A 27 8.73 0.14 11.33
N VAL A 28 8.55 -1.18 11.25
CA VAL A 28 8.31 -1.89 9.99
C VAL A 28 6.85 -2.31 9.86
N TRP A 29 6.29 -2.16 8.67
CA TRP A 29 5.01 -2.73 8.23
C TRP A 29 5.24 -3.54 6.97
N ALA A 30 4.23 -4.32 6.54
CA ALA A 30 4.31 -5.11 5.33
C ALA A 30 4.77 -4.27 4.11
N ASP A 31 4.22 -3.07 3.90
CA ASP A 31 4.45 -2.28 2.69
C ASP A 31 5.27 -0.99 2.89
N TYR A 32 5.69 -0.68 4.11
CA TYR A 32 6.48 0.52 4.39
C TYR A 32 7.24 0.41 5.70
N ALA A 33 8.27 1.23 5.84
CA ALA A 33 9.00 1.43 7.09
C ALA A 33 9.02 2.92 7.45
N ILE A 34 9.02 3.22 8.75
CA ILE A 34 9.19 4.57 9.26
C ILE A 34 10.40 4.57 10.20
N ARG A 35 11.38 5.43 9.91
CA ARG A 35 12.57 5.59 10.75
C ARG A 35 12.56 6.91 11.49
N THR A 36 13.15 6.92 12.68
CA THR A 36 13.49 8.12 13.42
C THR A 36 14.99 8.30 13.32
N LEU A 37 15.42 9.37 12.66
CA LEU A 37 16.83 9.68 12.44
C LEU A 37 17.19 10.93 13.22
N ARG A 38 18.27 10.88 14.00
CA ARG A 38 18.91 12.07 14.55
C ARG A 38 19.96 12.54 13.55
N VAL A 39 19.82 13.75 13.06
CA VAL A 39 20.74 14.35 12.08
C VAL A 39 21.42 15.55 12.72
N THR A 40 22.75 15.55 12.72
CA THR A 40 23.58 16.59 13.35
C THR A 40 24.49 17.22 12.31
N LYS A 41 24.57 18.56 12.31
CA LYS A 41 25.49 19.36 11.49
C LYS A 41 26.10 20.45 12.35
N GLY A 42 27.39 20.34 12.67
CA GLY A 42 28.03 21.22 13.65
C GLY A 42 27.35 21.12 15.02
N SER A 43 26.84 22.23 15.54
CA SER A 43 26.08 22.27 16.80
C SER A 43 24.57 22.06 16.64
N GLU A 44 24.03 22.10 15.41
CA GLU A 44 22.60 21.89 15.18
C GLU A 44 22.27 20.40 15.12
N THR A 45 21.23 19.99 15.85
CA THR A 45 20.69 18.63 15.80
C THR A 45 19.18 18.66 15.55
N ARG A 46 18.71 17.79 14.64
CA ARG A 46 17.29 17.64 14.30
C ARG A 46 16.88 16.19 14.33
N VAL A 47 15.65 15.93 14.72
CA VAL A 47 15.02 14.61 14.59
C VAL A 47 14.17 14.60 13.33
N ILE A 48 14.49 13.70 12.40
CA ILE A 48 13.83 13.53 11.12
C ILE A 48 13.04 12.22 11.14
N LYS A 49 11.77 12.28 10.72
CA LYS A 49 10.99 11.08 10.40
C LYS A 49 11.18 10.74 8.93
N HIS A 50 11.72 9.56 8.66
CA HIS A 50 11.94 9.03 7.31
C HIS A 50 10.85 8.02 6.98
N TYR A 51 10.02 8.33 5.98
CA TYR A 51 8.92 7.48 5.54
C TYR A 51 9.31 6.79 4.25
N ASN A 52 9.39 5.45 4.27
CA ASN A 52 9.84 4.64 3.14
C ASN A 52 8.76 3.67 2.69
N TYR A 53 8.11 3.93 1.55
CA TYR A 53 7.12 3.01 0.98
C TYR A 53 7.80 1.96 0.10
N ILE A 54 7.73 0.70 0.54
CA ILE A 54 8.42 -0.46 -0.03
C ILE A 54 7.49 -1.25 -0.96
N GLY A 55 6.17 -1.11 -0.80
CA GLY A 55 5.16 -1.79 -1.60
C GLY A 55 5.04 -1.35 -3.07
N TRP A 56 5.84 -0.39 -3.53
CA TRP A 56 5.79 0.07 -4.93
C TRP A 56 6.76 -0.70 -5.83
N PRO A 57 6.27 -1.47 -6.82
CA PRO A 57 7.11 -2.26 -7.70
C PRO A 57 8.00 -1.41 -8.63
N ASP A 58 9.10 -2.00 -9.10
CA ASP A 58 10.05 -1.33 -10.03
C ASP A 58 9.42 -0.95 -11.37
N HIS A 59 8.47 -1.74 -11.85
CA HIS A 59 7.66 -1.42 -13.02
C HIS A 59 6.18 -1.28 -12.62
N GLY A 60 5.48 -0.29 -13.17
CA GLY A 60 4.06 -0.06 -12.95
C GLY A 60 3.73 0.63 -11.61
N VAL A 61 2.68 0.15 -10.96
CA VAL A 61 2.03 0.73 -9.78
C VAL A 61 1.68 -0.39 -8.78
N PRO A 62 1.43 -0.08 -7.49
CA PRO A 62 0.94 -1.07 -6.53
C PRO A 62 -0.40 -1.68 -7.00
N ASP A 63 -0.54 -3.00 -6.91
CA ASP A 63 -1.80 -3.71 -7.18
C ASP A 63 -2.87 -3.34 -6.15
N ASP A 64 -2.47 -3.30 -4.88
CA ASP A 64 -3.30 -2.80 -3.80
C ASP A 64 -2.85 -1.39 -3.40
N MET A 65 -3.80 -0.47 -3.49
CA MET A 65 -3.62 0.93 -3.16
C MET A 65 -3.84 1.21 -1.67
N GLY A 66 -4.55 0.34 -0.95
CA GLY A 66 -4.87 0.52 0.46
C GLY A 66 -3.65 0.86 1.32
N PRO A 67 -2.55 0.08 1.27
CA PRO A 67 -1.34 0.37 2.00
C PRO A 67 -0.70 1.71 1.64
N PHE A 68 -0.75 2.11 0.36
CA PHE A 68 -0.23 3.41 -0.09
C PHE A 68 -1.06 4.58 0.46
N ILE A 69 -2.38 4.43 0.50
CA ILE A 69 -3.29 5.41 1.09
C ILE A 69 -3.06 5.54 2.60
N ILE A 70 -2.95 4.42 3.32
CA ILE A 70 -2.66 4.42 4.77
C ILE A 70 -1.31 5.10 5.04
N PHE A 71 -0.29 4.81 4.23
CA PHE A 71 1.02 5.45 4.29
C PHE A 71 0.92 6.97 4.09
N TYR A 72 0.19 7.42 3.06
CA TYR A 72 -0.09 8.84 2.83
C TYR A 72 -0.79 9.48 4.04
N GLN A 73 -1.85 8.87 4.59
CA GLN A 73 -2.58 9.38 5.74
C GLN A 73 -1.68 9.54 6.98
N LYS A 74 -0.79 8.57 7.23
CA LYS A 74 0.21 8.66 8.31
C LYS A 74 1.16 9.85 8.13
N ILE A 75 1.64 10.10 6.91
CA ILE A 75 2.47 11.27 6.62
C ILE A 75 1.67 12.55 6.84
N LYS A 76 0.44 12.64 6.33
CA LYS A 76 -0.40 13.83 6.52
C LYS A 76 -0.60 14.12 8.00
N LEU A 77 -0.98 13.13 8.80
CA LEU A 77 -1.15 13.31 10.25
C LEU A 77 0.13 13.82 10.93
N ALA A 78 1.28 13.22 10.64
CA ALA A 78 2.56 13.62 11.23
C ALA A 78 3.05 15.03 10.79
N THR A 79 2.66 15.45 9.59
CA THR A 79 3.06 16.73 8.99
C THR A 79 2.09 17.88 9.24
N GLN A 80 0.94 17.64 9.88
CA GLN A 80 -0.08 18.68 10.14
C GLN A 80 0.47 19.92 10.89
N ARG A 81 1.48 19.72 11.75
CA ARG A 81 2.14 20.77 12.54
C ARG A 81 3.32 21.47 11.83
N PHE A 82 3.67 21.04 10.62
CA PHE A 82 4.85 21.51 9.87
C PHE A 82 4.47 22.18 8.54
N LYS A 83 3.36 22.91 8.51
CA LYS A 83 2.78 23.47 7.27
C LYS A 83 3.72 24.41 6.51
N ASP A 84 4.59 25.11 7.21
CA ASP A 84 5.52 26.10 6.62
C ASP A 84 6.87 25.48 6.21
N ARG A 85 6.98 24.15 6.21
CA ARG A 85 8.22 23.44 5.87
C ARG A 85 8.00 22.53 4.65
N PRO A 86 8.88 22.57 3.64
CA PRO A 86 8.76 21.67 2.50
C PRO A 86 8.97 20.21 2.92
N LEU A 87 8.09 19.33 2.47
CA LEU A 87 8.28 17.89 2.60
C LEU A 87 9.20 17.40 1.47
N LEU A 88 10.35 16.83 1.85
CA LEU A 88 11.24 16.17 0.89
C LEU A 88 10.64 14.83 0.46
N VAL A 89 10.39 14.67 -0.84
CA VAL A 89 9.87 13.43 -1.44
C VAL A 89 10.79 13.03 -2.58
N HIS A 90 11.24 11.78 -2.61
CA HIS A 90 12.06 11.27 -3.69
C HIS A 90 11.73 9.81 -4.03
N CYS A 91 12.28 9.33 -5.15
CA CYS A 91 12.32 7.93 -5.53
C CYS A 91 13.70 7.64 -6.12
N SER A 92 13.81 7.04 -7.31
CA SER A 92 15.09 6.93 -8.03
C SER A 92 15.39 8.22 -8.79
N ALA A 93 14.72 8.48 -9.92
CA ALA A 93 14.89 9.72 -10.69
C ALA A 93 14.13 10.94 -10.12
N GLY A 94 13.29 10.73 -9.10
CA GLY A 94 12.48 11.79 -8.49
C GLY A 94 11.41 12.37 -9.42
N VAL A 95 10.82 11.55 -10.30
CA VAL A 95 9.81 12.00 -11.28
C VAL A 95 8.54 11.13 -11.32
N GLY A 96 8.66 9.80 -11.36
CA GLY A 96 7.53 8.87 -11.42
C GLY A 96 6.73 8.79 -10.12
N ARG A 97 7.13 7.89 -9.22
CA ARG A 97 6.48 7.67 -7.90
C ARG A 97 6.39 8.97 -7.09
N THR A 98 7.47 9.76 -7.12
CA THR A 98 7.52 11.10 -6.51
C THR A 98 6.43 12.01 -7.05
N GLY A 99 6.28 12.10 -8.37
CA GLY A 99 5.25 12.93 -8.98
C GLY A 99 3.85 12.45 -8.66
N THR A 100 3.63 11.14 -8.58
CA THR A 100 2.33 10.57 -8.20
C THR A 100 1.96 10.93 -6.77
N TYR A 101 2.88 10.80 -5.80
CA TYR A 101 2.63 11.20 -4.41
C TYR A 101 2.33 12.70 -4.29
N VAL A 102 3.15 13.55 -4.93
CA VAL A 102 2.98 15.01 -4.89
C VAL A 102 1.64 15.44 -5.52
N ALA A 103 1.26 14.83 -6.65
CA ALA A 103 -0.02 15.09 -7.28
C ALA A 103 -1.20 14.61 -6.44
N LEU A 104 -1.10 13.45 -5.80
CA LEU A 104 -2.16 12.95 -4.92
C LEU A 104 -2.43 13.96 -3.78
N ASP A 105 -1.36 14.42 -3.12
CA ASP A 105 -1.46 15.37 -2.03
C ASP A 105 -2.12 16.70 -2.47
N TYR A 106 -1.68 17.24 -3.60
CA TYR A 106 -2.25 18.47 -4.17
C TYR A 106 -3.73 18.29 -4.52
N LEU A 107 -4.08 17.24 -5.26
CA LEU A 107 -5.44 17.04 -5.76
C LEU A 107 -6.43 16.76 -4.63
N LEU A 108 -6.01 16.07 -3.57
CA LEU A 108 -6.86 15.89 -2.39
C LEU A 108 -7.09 17.21 -1.64
N GLN A 109 -6.10 18.09 -1.57
CA GLN A 109 -6.27 19.42 -1.02
C GLN A 109 -7.20 20.27 -1.89
N GLN A 110 -7.00 20.25 -3.21
CA GLN A 110 -7.86 20.93 -4.18
C GLN A 110 -9.31 20.45 -4.07
N ALA A 111 -9.53 19.13 -4.03
CA ALA A 111 -10.85 18.55 -3.86
C ALA A 111 -11.53 19.04 -2.57
N LYS A 112 -10.76 19.20 -1.49
CA LYS A 112 -11.26 19.67 -0.20
C LYS A 112 -11.59 21.16 -0.20
N SER A 113 -10.76 21.99 -0.83
CA SER A 113 -10.93 23.45 -0.82
C SER A 113 -11.92 23.95 -1.87
N GLU A 114 -11.96 23.33 -3.03
CA GLU A 114 -12.66 23.84 -4.21
C GLU A 114 -13.75 22.90 -4.72
N SER A 115 -13.90 21.70 -4.15
CA SER A 115 -14.82 20.66 -4.63
C SER A 115 -14.60 20.23 -6.09
N VAL A 116 -13.43 20.53 -6.65
CA VAL A 116 -13.00 20.16 -8.00
C VAL A 116 -11.58 19.62 -7.97
N ILE A 117 -11.21 18.84 -8.97
CA ILE A 117 -9.82 18.42 -9.20
C ILE A 117 -9.45 18.70 -10.65
N ASN A 118 -8.20 19.10 -10.90
CA ASN A 118 -7.66 19.21 -12.26
C ASN A 118 -6.30 18.50 -12.39
N PRO A 119 -6.29 17.15 -12.50
CA PRO A 119 -5.05 16.38 -12.62
C PRO A 119 -4.21 16.79 -13.83
N TYR A 120 -4.85 17.05 -14.97
CA TYR A 120 -4.15 17.43 -16.21
C TYR A 120 -3.36 18.73 -16.04
N SER A 121 -4.02 19.81 -15.61
CA SER A 121 -3.38 21.11 -15.47
C SER A 121 -2.27 21.08 -14.42
N PHE A 122 -2.48 20.38 -13.30
CA PHE A 122 -1.47 20.26 -12.26
C PHE A 122 -0.23 19.49 -12.74
N VAL A 123 -0.43 18.32 -13.37
CA VAL A 123 0.69 17.50 -13.88
C VAL A 123 1.42 18.20 -15.01
N LYS A 124 0.71 18.90 -15.91
CA LYS A 124 1.33 19.78 -16.92
C LYS A 124 2.20 20.84 -16.26
N GLY A 125 1.71 21.52 -15.23
CA GLY A 125 2.46 22.52 -14.47
C GLY A 125 3.67 21.94 -13.71
N MET A 126 3.60 20.71 -13.22
CA MET A 126 4.77 20.00 -12.67
C MET A 126 5.81 19.71 -13.75
N ARG A 127 5.39 19.20 -14.91
CA ARG A 127 6.28 18.84 -16.02
C ARG A 127 7.02 20.04 -16.62
N LEU A 128 6.44 21.23 -16.58
CA LEU A 128 7.11 22.47 -16.99
C LEU A 128 8.25 22.90 -16.04
N ARG A 129 8.25 22.43 -14.80
CA ARG A 129 9.28 22.76 -13.78
C ARG A 129 10.29 21.64 -13.57
N ARG A 130 9.83 20.39 -13.66
CA ARG A 130 10.65 19.18 -13.63
C ARG A 130 10.13 18.23 -14.71
N PRO A 131 10.84 18.04 -15.83
CA PRO A 131 10.38 17.16 -16.91
C PRO A 131 10.05 15.75 -16.41
N MET A 132 9.12 15.08 -17.11
CA MET A 132 8.73 13.68 -16.86
C MET A 132 8.03 13.37 -15.52
N MET A 133 7.60 14.39 -14.75
CA MET A 133 6.76 14.17 -13.56
C MET A 133 5.53 13.31 -13.90
N ILE A 134 5.36 12.23 -13.14
CA ILE A 134 4.47 11.09 -13.45
C ILE A 134 4.85 10.49 -14.80
N GLN A 135 5.71 9.48 -14.82
CA GLN A 135 6.46 9.09 -16.02
C GLN A 135 5.72 8.11 -16.95
N SER A 136 4.57 7.57 -16.52
CA SER A 136 3.83 6.52 -17.24
C SER A 136 2.32 6.73 -17.16
N VAL A 137 1.58 6.13 -18.09
CA VAL A 137 0.11 6.21 -18.13
C VAL A 137 -0.49 5.48 -16.94
N GLU A 138 0.08 4.36 -16.54
CA GLU A 138 -0.33 3.54 -15.39
C GLU A 138 -0.25 4.35 -14.09
N GLN A 139 0.81 5.13 -13.90
CA GLN A 139 0.94 6.03 -12.75
C GLN A 139 -0.09 7.18 -12.76
N TYR A 140 -0.45 7.67 -13.94
CA TYR A 140 -1.49 8.70 -14.07
C TYR A 140 -2.88 8.12 -13.81
N GLN A 141 -3.18 6.91 -14.29
CA GLN A 141 -4.40 6.17 -13.94
C GLN A 141 -4.48 5.89 -12.44
N PHE A 142 -3.40 5.42 -11.84
CA PHE A 142 -3.30 5.18 -10.40
C PHE A 142 -3.55 6.45 -9.60
N LEU A 143 -3.04 7.62 -10.04
CA LEU A 143 -3.34 8.90 -9.41
C LEU A 143 -4.85 9.18 -9.34
N HIS A 144 -5.56 9.01 -10.46
CA HIS A 144 -7.01 9.21 -10.49
C HIS A 144 -7.74 8.24 -9.56
N GLN A 145 -7.36 6.96 -9.59
CA GLN A 145 -7.95 5.95 -8.72
C GLN A 145 -7.64 6.24 -7.24
N ALA A 146 -6.44 6.71 -6.90
CA ALA A 146 -6.05 7.07 -5.53
C ALA A 146 -6.79 8.28 -4.98
N VAL A 147 -7.02 9.30 -5.80
CA VAL A 147 -7.87 10.43 -5.41
C VAL A 147 -9.31 9.97 -5.18
N TYR A 148 -9.87 9.15 -6.08
CA TYR A 148 -11.21 8.59 -5.92
C TYR A 148 -11.32 7.76 -4.65
N GLU A 149 -10.40 6.82 -4.45
CA GLU A 149 -10.43 5.89 -3.33
C GLU A 149 -10.34 6.62 -2.00
N GLN A 150 -9.36 7.51 -1.84
CA GLN A 150 -9.20 8.25 -0.59
C GLN A 150 -10.44 9.08 -0.24
N ARG A 151 -11.16 9.61 -1.23
CA ARG A 151 -12.43 10.31 -1.01
C ARG A 151 -13.58 9.35 -0.70
N ALA A 152 -13.68 8.25 -1.44
CA ALA A 152 -14.75 7.26 -1.28
C ALA A 152 -14.68 6.55 0.08
N THR A 153 -13.48 6.35 0.62
CA THR A 153 -13.27 5.67 1.90
C THR A 153 -13.05 6.63 3.07
N THR A 154 -13.31 7.93 2.88
CA THR A 154 -13.24 8.91 3.98
C THR A 154 -14.33 8.57 5.00
N GLY A 155 -13.94 8.11 6.19
CA GLY A 155 -14.85 7.67 7.26
C GLY A 155 -14.91 6.14 7.48
N PHE A 156 -14.29 5.35 6.59
CA PHE A 156 -14.21 3.90 6.78
C PHE A 156 -13.20 3.52 7.87
N VAL A 157 -12.19 4.37 8.10
CA VAL A 157 -11.20 4.17 9.15
C VAL A 157 -11.80 4.51 10.51
N SER A 158 -11.75 3.54 11.43
CA SER A 158 -12.11 3.72 12.83
C SER A 158 -10.88 3.81 13.72
N THR A 159 -10.94 4.70 14.70
CA THR A 159 -10.05 4.68 15.86
C THR A 159 -10.63 3.77 16.94
N PRO A 160 -9.82 3.23 17.87
CA PRO A 160 -10.35 2.48 19.01
C PRO A 160 -11.44 3.24 19.79
N ASN A 161 -11.38 4.57 19.81
CA ASN A 161 -12.33 5.42 20.52
C ASN A 161 -13.67 5.57 19.79
N ASP A 162 -13.68 5.60 18.46
CA ASP A 162 -14.92 5.77 17.67
C ASP A 162 -15.57 4.44 17.27
N LEU A 163 -14.86 3.31 17.41
CA LEU A 163 -15.33 2.01 16.98
C LEU A 163 -16.66 1.62 17.65
N ALA A 164 -16.76 1.83 18.97
CA ALA A 164 -17.99 1.52 19.72
C ALA A 164 -19.19 2.31 19.16
N THR A 165 -19.01 3.61 18.92
CA THR A 165 -20.05 4.47 18.33
C THR A 165 -20.43 4.02 16.93
N LYS A 166 -19.45 3.62 16.10
CA LYS A 166 -19.71 3.11 14.75
C LYS A 166 -20.51 1.81 14.77
N ILE A 167 -20.19 0.89 15.67
CA ILE A 167 -20.94 -0.38 15.85
C ILE A 167 -22.37 -0.10 16.30
N THR A 168 -22.58 0.71 17.34
CA THR A 168 -23.94 1.05 17.79
C THR A 168 -24.76 1.74 16.69
N THR A 169 -24.13 2.63 15.92
CA THR A 169 -24.80 3.29 14.79
C THR A 169 -25.19 2.28 13.71
N PHE A 170 -24.35 1.29 13.43
CA PHE A 170 -24.68 0.22 12.50
C PHE A 170 -25.88 -0.60 12.98
N GLU A 171 -25.87 -1.06 14.23
CA GLU A 171 -26.97 -1.85 14.80
C GLU A 171 -28.32 -1.11 14.72
N GLN A 172 -28.31 0.19 14.96
CA GLN A 172 -29.52 1.04 14.86
C GLN A 172 -30.01 1.26 13.43
N ASN A 173 -29.13 1.16 12.43
CA ASN A 173 -29.42 1.47 11.03
C ASN A 173 -29.38 0.25 10.11
N GLN A 174 -29.30 -0.97 10.65
CA GLN A 174 -29.24 -2.21 9.87
C GLN A 174 -30.39 -2.29 8.87
N GLY A 175 -30.06 -2.64 7.62
CA GLY A 175 -31.03 -2.77 6.52
C GLY A 175 -31.52 -1.43 5.94
N SER A 176 -31.06 -0.28 6.45
CA SER A 176 -31.33 1.03 5.87
C SER A 176 -30.27 1.44 4.84
N SER A 177 -30.59 2.42 3.99
CA SER A 177 -29.60 3.03 3.09
C SER A 177 -28.47 3.79 3.81
N LYS A 178 -28.57 3.98 5.14
CA LYS A 178 -27.54 4.61 5.98
C LYS A 178 -26.60 3.60 6.65
N ASP A 179 -26.80 2.31 6.41
CA ASP A 179 -25.91 1.26 6.90
C ASP A 179 -24.50 1.43 6.29
N ILE A 180 -23.58 1.93 7.11
CA ILE A 180 -22.20 2.20 6.70
C ILE A 180 -21.41 0.91 6.45
N ILE A 181 -21.69 -0.17 7.18
CA ILE A 181 -20.98 -1.44 7.03
C ILE A 181 -21.38 -2.11 5.71
N SER A 182 -22.68 -2.09 5.38
CA SER A 182 -23.15 -2.57 4.07
C SER A 182 -22.58 -1.73 2.92
N GLN A 183 -22.48 -0.40 3.08
CA GLN A 183 -21.83 0.46 2.09
C GLN A 183 -20.33 0.15 1.92
N GLU A 184 -19.62 -0.08 3.04
CA GLU A 184 -18.22 -0.50 3.03
C GLU A 184 -18.05 -1.83 2.28
N PHE A 185 -18.87 -2.83 2.59
CA PHE A 185 -18.82 -4.13 1.93
C PHE A 185 -19.15 -4.04 0.44
N TRP A 186 -20.16 -3.25 0.07
CA TRP A 186 -20.48 -3.00 -1.34
C TRP A 186 -19.32 -2.33 -2.10
N HIS A 187 -18.60 -1.40 -1.47
CA HIS A 187 -17.41 -0.79 -2.06
C HIS A 187 -16.30 -1.82 -2.30
N ILE A 188 -16.10 -2.77 -1.37
CA ILE A 188 -15.18 -3.91 -1.56
C ILE A 188 -15.61 -4.73 -2.78
N GLU A 189 -16.87 -5.14 -2.87
CA GLU A 189 -17.35 -5.93 -4.01
C GLU A 189 -17.16 -5.22 -5.36
N LYS A 190 -17.46 -3.92 -5.40
CA LYS A 190 -17.28 -3.12 -6.62
C LYS A 190 -15.83 -3.14 -7.07
N LYS A 191 -14.88 -3.00 -6.15
CA LYS A 191 -13.45 -3.06 -6.46
C LYS A 191 -13.02 -4.43 -6.94
N VAL A 192 -13.44 -5.50 -6.24
CA VAL A 192 -13.13 -6.88 -6.63
C VAL A 192 -13.66 -7.18 -8.04
N LYS A 193 -14.86 -6.72 -8.40
CA LYS A 193 -15.43 -6.87 -9.75
C LYS A 193 -14.62 -6.17 -10.84
N MET A 194 -13.88 -5.12 -10.49
CA MET A 194 -13.02 -4.38 -11.42
C MET A 194 -11.59 -4.93 -11.47
N ALA A 195 -11.20 -5.76 -10.51
CA ALA A 195 -9.88 -6.37 -10.47
C ALA A 195 -9.73 -7.42 -11.58
N LYS A 196 -8.52 -7.53 -12.11
CA LYS A 196 -8.16 -8.57 -13.09
C LYS A 196 -7.45 -9.68 -12.35
N PHE A 197 -8.04 -10.86 -12.37
CA PHE A 197 -7.46 -12.04 -11.72
C PHE A 197 -6.86 -13.00 -12.75
N ASP A 198 -5.70 -13.58 -12.43
CA ASP A 198 -5.11 -14.70 -13.17
C ASP A 198 -5.38 -16.03 -12.46
N PHE A 199 -6.46 -16.70 -12.88
CA PHE A 199 -6.83 -18.04 -12.40
C PHE A 199 -6.28 -19.17 -13.28
N SER A 200 -5.36 -18.89 -14.20
CA SER A 200 -4.89 -19.89 -15.18
C SER A 200 -4.30 -21.13 -14.49
N PHE A 201 -3.56 -20.93 -13.40
CA PHE A 201 -2.88 -22.03 -12.72
C PHE A 201 -3.85 -23.02 -12.06
N GLY A 202 -4.90 -22.52 -11.40
CA GLY A 202 -5.95 -23.37 -10.82
C GLY A 202 -6.89 -23.98 -11.86
N LYS A 203 -7.03 -23.36 -13.04
CA LYS A 203 -7.82 -23.87 -14.17
C LYS A 203 -7.09 -24.87 -15.05
N ASP A 204 -5.78 -25.04 -14.87
CA ASP A 204 -5.00 -26.04 -15.59
C ASP A 204 -5.60 -27.44 -15.39
N SER A 205 -5.69 -28.23 -16.46
CA SER A 205 -6.22 -29.61 -16.41
C SER A 205 -5.58 -30.47 -15.32
N ALA A 206 -4.30 -30.28 -15.01
CA ALA A 206 -3.60 -31.01 -13.96
C ALA A 206 -4.04 -30.62 -12.54
N ASN A 207 -4.63 -29.43 -12.38
CA ASN A 207 -4.92 -28.81 -11.09
C ASN A 207 -6.42 -28.69 -10.78
N LYS A 208 -7.30 -28.87 -11.76
CA LYS A 208 -8.77 -28.75 -11.57
C LYS A 208 -9.28 -29.59 -10.40
N GLU A 209 -8.88 -30.86 -10.34
CA GLU A 209 -9.28 -31.82 -9.29
C GLU A 209 -8.66 -31.53 -7.92
N LYS A 210 -7.73 -30.57 -7.83
CA LYS A 210 -7.13 -30.11 -6.56
C LYS A 210 -7.94 -28.98 -5.91
N ASN A 211 -8.97 -28.48 -6.58
CA ASN A 211 -9.85 -27.42 -6.07
C ASN A 211 -11.12 -28.02 -5.47
N ARG A 212 -11.47 -27.62 -4.24
CA ARG A 212 -12.74 -28.02 -3.61
C ARG A 212 -13.95 -27.38 -4.29
N PHE A 213 -13.79 -26.15 -4.77
CA PHE A 213 -14.81 -25.39 -5.48
C PHE A 213 -14.20 -24.78 -6.74
N SER A 214 -14.84 -24.98 -7.90
CA SER A 214 -14.31 -24.50 -9.20
C SER A 214 -14.29 -22.99 -9.35
N GLU A 215 -15.10 -22.29 -8.56
CA GLU A 215 -15.29 -20.84 -8.59
C GLU A 215 -14.41 -20.11 -7.58
N ILE A 216 -13.80 -20.83 -6.64
CA ILE A 216 -12.92 -20.27 -5.61
C ILE A 216 -11.50 -20.67 -5.95
N LEU A 217 -10.83 -19.85 -6.77
CA LEU A 217 -9.47 -20.08 -7.23
C LEU A 217 -8.56 -18.95 -6.75
N PRO A 218 -7.31 -19.27 -6.36
CA PRO A 218 -6.34 -18.26 -6.01
C PRO A 218 -5.84 -17.57 -7.27
N ASP A 219 -5.57 -16.26 -7.18
CA ASP A 219 -4.80 -15.59 -8.20
C ASP A 219 -3.36 -16.12 -8.17
N ARG A 220 -2.82 -16.42 -9.35
CA ARG A 220 -1.46 -16.94 -9.51
C ARG A 220 -0.40 -16.09 -8.83
N LYS A 221 -0.57 -14.77 -8.81
CA LYS A 221 0.39 -13.82 -8.21
C LYS A 221 0.57 -14.04 -6.70
N TYR A 222 -0.49 -14.43 -6.00
CA TYR A 222 -0.49 -14.61 -4.56
C TYR A 222 -0.41 -16.08 -4.14
N SER A 223 -0.42 -17.01 -5.10
CA SER A 223 -0.36 -18.45 -4.84
C SER A 223 1.04 -18.86 -4.35
N PRO A 224 1.15 -19.83 -3.42
CA PRO A 224 2.44 -20.37 -3.02
C PRO A 224 3.11 -21.10 -4.19
N TYR A 225 4.42 -20.92 -4.33
CA TYR A 225 5.23 -21.67 -5.29
C TYR A 225 6.21 -22.55 -4.52
N ILE A 226 5.94 -23.86 -4.47
CA ILE A 226 6.82 -24.83 -3.82
C ILE A 226 7.84 -25.30 -4.87
N SER A 227 9.12 -25.04 -4.63
CA SER A 227 10.21 -25.35 -5.56
C SER A 227 10.51 -26.84 -5.63
N GLY A 228 10.52 -27.41 -6.86
CA GLY A 228 10.96 -28.77 -7.17
C GLY A 228 9.93 -29.55 -8.00
N ASN A 229 10.19 -29.73 -9.30
CA ASN A 229 9.37 -30.43 -10.32
C ASN A 229 8.00 -29.79 -10.66
N ASN A 230 8.00 -28.80 -11.57
CA ASN A 230 6.81 -28.16 -12.17
C ASN A 230 5.89 -27.35 -11.22
N GLY A 231 6.24 -27.21 -9.95
CA GLY A 231 5.50 -26.40 -8.98
C GLY A 231 4.26 -27.13 -8.49
N ILE A 232 4.26 -27.53 -7.23
CA ILE A 232 3.08 -28.13 -6.60
C ILE A 232 2.01 -27.05 -6.50
N TYR A 233 0.89 -27.25 -7.19
CA TYR A 233 -0.29 -26.42 -7.01
C TYR A 233 -1.04 -26.84 -5.74
N ILE A 234 -1.34 -25.84 -4.91
CA ILE A 234 -2.33 -25.92 -3.84
C ILE A 234 -3.24 -24.69 -3.93
N ASN A 235 -4.54 -24.88 -3.67
CA ASN A 235 -5.50 -23.79 -3.65
C ASN A 235 -5.35 -22.98 -2.36
N ALA A 236 -4.39 -22.05 -2.39
CA ALA A 236 -4.05 -21.18 -1.29
C ALA A 236 -3.48 -19.85 -1.80
N ILE A 237 -3.51 -18.83 -0.94
CA ILE A 237 -2.81 -17.55 -1.16
C ILE A 237 -1.99 -17.17 0.06
N PHE A 238 -0.86 -16.50 -0.19
CA PHE A 238 -0.15 -15.73 0.82
C PHE A 238 -0.94 -14.48 1.19
N VAL A 239 -1.04 -14.23 2.49
CA VAL A 239 -1.65 -13.05 3.08
C VAL A 239 -0.61 -12.35 3.95
N ASN A 240 -0.51 -11.04 3.80
CA ASN A 240 0.36 -10.23 4.64
C ASN A 240 -0.19 -10.18 6.07
N THR A 241 0.69 -10.24 7.07
CA THR A 241 0.31 -9.80 8.41
C THR A 241 0.36 -8.27 8.49
N TYR A 242 0.03 -7.71 9.66
CA TYR A 242 0.18 -6.29 9.89
C TYR A 242 1.63 -5.78 9.72
N ARG A 243 2.62 -6.62 10.05
CA ARG A 243 4.03 -6.22 10.12
C ARG A 243 4.88 -6.78 8.98
N GLU A 244 4.47 -7.89 8.37
CA GLU A 244 5.32 -8.68 7.47
C GLU A 244 4.55 -9.17 6.25
N LYS A 245 5.26 -9.31 5.11
CA LYS A 245 4.67 -9.84 3.87
C LYS A 245 4.59 -11.36 3.89
N ASN A 246 3.54 -11.89 3.28
CA ASN A 246 3.37 -13.32 2.98
C ASN A 246 3.55 -14.28 4.17
N GLN A 247 3.17 -13.85 5.38
CA GLN A 247 3.37 -14.66 6.60
C GLN A 247 2.19 -15.58 6.94
N TRP A 248 1.00 -15.32 6.38
CA TRP A 248 -0.14 -16.19 6.53
C TRP A 248 -0.44 -16.92 5.22
N LEU A 249 -0.91 -18.16 5.34
CA LEU A 249 -1.41 -18.94 4.23
C LEU A 249 -2.91 -19.15 4.40
N ALA A 250 -3.71 -18.58 3.52
CA ALA A 250 -5.14 -18.86 3.46
C ALA A 250 -5.39 -19.97 2.44
N THR A 251 -5.92 -21.11 2.87
CA THR A 251 -6.10 -22.31 2.04
C THR A 251 -7.48 -22.91 2.23
N GLN A 252 -7.96 -23.63 1.21
CA GLN A 252 -9.11 -24.52 1.37
C GLN A 252 -8.82 -25.68 2.34
N LEU A 253 -9.87 -26.37 2.80
CA LEU A 253 -9.72 -27.66 3.48
C LEU A 253 -9.06 -28.69 2.54
N PRO A 254 -8.04 -29.44 3.00
CA PRO A 254 -7.35 -30.41 2.16
C PRO A 254 -8.30 -31.49 1.65
N LEU A 255 -8.06 -31.93 0.42
CA LEU A 255 -8.75 -33.06 -0.20
C LEU A 255 -7.89 -34.32 0.00
N SER A 256 -8.49 -35.49 -0.21
CA SER A 256 -7.74 -36.76 -0.14
C SER A 256 -6.55 -36.79 -1.11
N ASN A 257 -6.71 -36.20 -2.30
CA ASN A 257 -5.69 -36.08 -3.34
C ASN A 257 -4.76 -34.87 -3.18
N THR A 258 -4.94 -34.01 -2.15
CA THR A 258 -4.05 -32.86 -1.88
C THR A 258 -3.46 -32.85 -0.48
N ILE A 259 -3.67 -33.90 0.33
CA ILE A 259 -3.18 -33.95 1.71
C ILE A 259 -1.65 -33.94 1.80
N VAL A 260 -0.96 -34.58 0.84
CA VAL A 260 0.50 -34.56 0.75
C VAL A 260 0.99 -33.16 0.40
N ASP A 261 0.40 -32.53 -0.62
CA ASP A 261 0.70 -31.15 -1.03
C ASP A 261 0.52 -30.17 0.15
N PHE A 262 -0.55 -30.36 0.94
CA PHE A 262 -0.84 -29.56 2.13
C PHE A 262 0.31 -29.64 3.16
N TRP A 263 0.78 -30.84 3.48
CA TRP A 263 1.90 -31.02 4.42
C TRP A 263 3.25 -30.56 3.88
N GLN A 264 3.42 -30.47 2.56
CA GLN A 264 4.63 -29.92 1.94
C GLN A 264 4.62 -28.40 1.87
N THR A 265 3.47 -27.75 2.07
CA THR A 265 3.32 -26.30 1.99
C THR A 265 3.62 -25.60 3.33
N GLY A 266 3.43 -26.28 4.46
CA GLY A 266 3.67 -25.76 5.81
C GLY A 266 5.04 -26.16 6.35
#